data_AF-A0A7V0V2U6-F1
#
_entry.id   AF-A0A7V0V2U6-F1
#
_cell.length_a   1.000
_cell.length_b   1.000
_cell.length_c   1.000
_cell.angle_alpha   90.00
_cell.angle_beta   90.00
_cell.angle_gamma   90.00
#
_symmetry.space_group_name_H-M   'P 1'
#
loop_
_entity.id
_entity.type
_entity.pdbx_description
1 polymer ?
#
loop_
_entity_poly.entity_id
_entity_poly.type
_entity_poly.pdbx_seq_one_letter_code
_entity_poly.pdbx_strand_id
1 'polypeptide(L)'
;MSKWQKATSMAEVLEILGSARRGYLRLESGPVLRFSVIPDQQRIFVYSRRKRRWGFSYGELPSSWGSYVLVRPREDGQQAALQNLGRAARYVLRYTPPDVWPELREQAQKVLARWDELEDVVRGDGCLGDYLWDVMGVRLLRPDARTTTLRTEGADRGTIERVTQAFARRAEFEERWRGRYDCTAEGWPARDGSYRAWLATHYRDLLNGHEWALLDGYRALYVETD
;
A
#
# COMPACT_ATOMS: atom_id res chain seq x y z
N MET A 1 -15.31 -12.07 -14.96
CA MET A 1 -14.79 -11.40 -16.18
C MET A 1 -15.75 -10.32 -16.57
N SER A 2 -15.48 -9.11 -16.07
CA SER A 2 -16.34 -7.95 -16.20
C SER A 2 -16.37 -7.53 -17.66
N LYS A 3 -17.58 -7.30 -18.17
CA LYS A 3 -17.78 -6.87 -19.56
C LYS A 3 -17.46 -5.39 -19.68
N TRP A 4 -17.07 -4.98 -20.88
CA TRP A 4 -16.97 -3.56 -21.21
C TRP A 4 -18.38 -2.96 -21.26
N GLN A 5 -18.57 -1.85 -20.56
CA GLN A 5 -19.83 -1.13 -20.50
C GLN A 5 -19.63 0.28 -21.07
N LYS A 6 -20.61 0.79 -21.79
CA LYS A 6 -20.55 2.12 -22.40
C LYS A 6 -20.91 3.17 -21.35
N ALA A 7 -20.11 4.22 -21.27
CA ALA A 7 -20.40 5.42 -20.48
C ALA A 7 -20.28 6.66 -21.36
N THR A 8 -21.20 7.59 -21.17
CA THR A 8 -21.28 8.90 -21.83
C THR A 8 -21.05 10.04 -20.85
N SER A 9 -21.11 9.76 -19.55
CA SER A 9 -20.91 10.73 -18.46
C SER A 9 -20.02 10.15 -17.35
N MET A 10 -19.49 11.04 -16.50
CA MET A 10 -18.75 10.62 -15.29
C MET A 10 -19.61 9.82 -14.32
N ALA A 11 -20.89 10.18 -14.17
CA ALA A 11 -21.82 9.48 -13.30
C ALA A 11 -21.96 8.01 -13.72
N GLU A 12 -22.11 7.75 -15.02
CA GLU A 12 -22.16 6.38 -15.57
C GLU A 12 -20.82 5.64 -15.38
N VAL A 13 -19.68 6.33 -15.49
CA VAL A 13 -18.37 5.73 -15.19
C VAL A 13 -18.31 5.28 -13.72
N LEU A 14 -18.74 6.14 -12.79
CA LEU A 14 -18.76 5.84 -11.35
C LEU A 14 -19.72 4.68 -11.05
N GLU A 15 -20.90 4.68 -11.66
CA GLU A 15 -21.89 3.61 -11.52
C GLU A 15 -21.33 2.26 -12.02
N ILE A 16 -20.74 2.24 -13.22
CA ILE A 16 -20.13 1.03 -13.79
C ILE A 16 -19.00 0.50 -12.90
N LEU A 17 -18.21 1.36 -12.28
CA LEU A 17 -17.12 0.96 -11.40
C LEU A 17 -17.60 0.46 -10.04
N GLY A 18 -18.75 0.92 -9.56
CA GLY A 18 -19.20 0.70 -8.20
C GLY A 18 -18.09 1.01 -7.18
N SER A 19 -17.78 0.02 -6.33
CA SER A 19 -16.75 0.13 -5.29
C SER A 19 -15.31 -0.06 -5.80
N ALA A 20 -15.10 -0.52 -7.03
CA ALA A 20 -13.77 -0.88 -7.51
C ALA A 20 -12.83 0.34 -7.58
N ARG A 21 -13.39 1.56 -7.72
CA ARG A 21 -12.71 2.88 -7.87
C ARG A 21 -11.59 2.92 -8.91
N ARG A 22 -11.35 1.84 -9.65
CA ARG A 22 -10.27 1.62 -10.61
C ARG A 22 -10.77 0.74 -11.74
N GLY A 23 -10.29 0.99 -12.94
CA GLY A 23 -10.72 0.24 -14.12
C GLY A 23 -9.82 0.43 -15.32
N TYR A 24 -10.36 0.02 -16.45
CA TYR A 24 -9.84 0.31 -17.77
C TYR A 24 -10.83 1.19 -18.52
N LEU A 25 -10.34 2.24 -19.15
CA LEU A 25 -11.05 3.07 -20.12
C LEU A 25 -10.55 2.69 -21.50
N ARG A 26 -11.46 2.50 -22.45
CA ARG A 26 -11.14 2.46 -23.87
C ARG A 26 -11.81 3.65 -24.52
N LEU A 27 -11.00 4.58 -25.03
CA LEU A 27 -11.50 5.72 -25.78
C LEU A 27 -11.99 5.26 -27.16
N GLU A 28 -12.88 6.04 -27.76
CA GLU A 28 -13.37 5.82 -29.13
C GLU A 28 -12.22 5.75 -30.15
N SER A 29 -11.14 6.51 -29.93
CA SER A 29 -9.91 6.48 -30.73
C SER A 29 -9.09 5.19 -30.61
N GLY A 30 -9.52 4.22 -29.80
CA GLY A 30 -8.90 2.90 -29.64
C GLY A 30 -7.92 2.68 -28.47
N PRO A 31 -7.30 3.68 -27.80
CA PRO A 31 -6.36 3.40 -26.72
C PRO A 31 -7.08 2.87 -25.48
N VAL A 32 -6.50 1.82 -24.88
CA VAL A 32 -6.91 1.32 -23.56
C VAL A 32 -6.00 1.92 -22.51
N LEU A 33 -6.61 2.65 -21.58
CA LEU A 33 -5.96 3.35 -20.50
C LEU A 33 -6.38 2.71 -19.18
N ARG A 34 -5.44 2.52 -18.27
CA ARG A 34 -5.80 2.19 -16.88
C ARG A 34 -6.20 3.48 -16.21
N PHE A 35 -7.14 3.41 -15.28
CA PHE A 35 -7.51 4.59 -14.50
C PHE A 35 -7.97 4.30 -13.08
N SER A 36 -7.97 5.33 -12.26
CA SER A 36 -8.61 5.38 -10.93
C SER A 36 -9.56 6.58 -10.86
N VAL A 37 -10.52 6.58 -9.95
CA VAL A 37 -11.45 7.69 -9.75
C VAL A 37 -11.38 8.15 -8.30
N ILE A 38 -11.45 9.46 -8.11
CA ILE A 38 -11.69 10.09 -6.82
C ILE A 38 -13.17 10.50 -6.82
N PRO A 39 -14.08 9.72 -6.18
CA PRO A 39 -15.53 9.89 -6.33
C PRO A 39 -16.04 11.25 -5.87
N ASP A 40 -15.51 11.76 -4.76
CA ASP A 40 -15.83 13.05 -4.14
C ASP A 40 -15.46 14.24 -5.03
N GLN A 41 -14.43 14.09 -5.87
CA GLN A 41 -13.99 15.15 -6.79
C GLN A 41 -14.51 14.95 -8.21
N GLN A 42 -15.13 13.80 -8.52
CA GLN A 42 -15.50 13.40 -9.88
C GLN A 42 -14.31 13.44 -10.86
N ARG A 43 -13.11 13.09 -10.38
CA ARG A 43 -11.87 13.15 -11.18
C ARG A 43 -11.37 11.76 -11.52
N ILE A 44 -10.94 11.58 -12.77
CA ILE A 44 -10.32 10.35 -13.27
C ILE A 44 -8.80 10.54 -13.39
N PHE A 45 -8.07 9.54 -12.91
CA PHE A 45 -6.62 9.45 -12.92
C PHE A 45 -6.19 8.44 -13.96
N VAL A 46 -5.58 8.88 -15.06
CA VAL A 46 -5.18 8.00 -16.14
C VAL A 46 -3.71 7.59 -16.03
N TYR A 47 -3.43 6.29 -16.01
CA TYR A 47 -2.06 5.76 -16.02
C TYR A 47 -1.53 5.68 -17.46
N SER A 48 -0.66 6.61 -17.86
CA SER A 48 0.01 6.59 -19.16
C SER A 48 1.18 5.60 -19.18
N ARG A 49 1.38 4.90 -20.32
CA ARG A 49 2.25 3.72 -20.37
C ARG A 49 3.76 4.02 -20.40
N ARG A 50 4.24 5.23 -20.78
CA ARG A 50 5.69 5.58 -20.74
C ARG A 50 5.98 7.09 -20.80
N LYS A 51 6.66 7.63 -19.78
CA LYS A 51 8.01 8.26 -19.87
C LYS A 51 8.64 8.35 -18.47
N ARG A 52 9.67 7.53 -18.26
CA ARG A 52 10.75 7.55 -17.24
C ARG A 52 10.42 7.79 -15.74
N ARG A 53 10.67 6.70 -15.02
CA ARG A 53 11.32 6.55 -13.69
C ARG A 53 10.61 7.04 -12.44
N TRP A 54 9.85 8.15 -12.42
CA TRP A 54 9.07 8.58 -11.26
C TRP A 54 7.94 9.53 -11.67
N GLY A 55 6.80 9.46 -10.99
CA GLY A 55 5.71 10.43 -11.12
C GLY A 55 4.51 9.96 -11.93
N PHE A 56 3.33 10.09 -11.32
CA PHE A 56 2.03 9.92 -11.97
C PHE A 56 1.70 11.19 -12.76
N SER A 57 1.14 11.07 -13.97
CA SER A 57 0.55 12.23 -14.64
C SER A 57 -0.87 12.41 -14.16
N TYR A 58 -1.15 13.51 -13.45
CA TYR A 58 -2.49 14.07 -13.39
C TYR A 58 -2.89 14.45 -14.82
N GLY A 59 -3.81 13.71 -15.39
CA GLY A 59 -4.58 14.18 -16.52
C GLY A 59 -5.98 14.42 -15.99
N GLU A 60 -6.48 15.64 -16.12
CA GLU A 60 -7.92 15.78 -16.31
C GLU A 60 -8.31 14.88 -17.49
N LEU A 61 -9.52 14.34 -17.47
CA LEU A 61 -10.04 13.66 -18.65
C LEU A 61 -9.80 14.51 -19.89
N PRO A 62 -9.53 13.91 -21.06
CA PRO A 62 -9.54 14.69 -22.27
C PRO A 62 -10.86 15.48 -22.31
N SER A 63 -10.77 16.79 -22.51
CA SER A 63 -11.91 17.73 -22.45
C SER A 63 -13.07 17.32 -23.36
N SER A 64 -12.79 16.45 -24.33
CA SER A 64 -13.77 15.59 -25.00
C SER A 64 -13.17 14.19 -25.20
N TRP A 65 -13.88 13.15 -24.77
CA TRP A 65 -13.54 11.72 -24.97
C TRP A 65 -14.32 11.09 -26.13
N GLY A 66 -14.92 11.91 -27.00
CA GLY A 66 -15.86 11.47 -28.04
C GLY A 66 -17.28 11.35 -27.50
N SER A 67 -18.14 10.65 -28.23
CA SER A 67 -19.53 10.45 -27.82
C SER A 67 -19.69 9.44 -26.68
N TYR A 68 -18.68 8.59 -26.44
CA TYR A 68 -18.65 7.62 -25.36
C TYR A 68 -17.25 7.09 -25.05
N VAL A 69 -17.13 6.47 -23.87
CA VAL A 69 -16.00 5.62 -23.49
C VAL A 69 -16.51 4.23 -23.13
N LEU A 70 -15.67 3.21 -23.31
CA LEU A 70 -15.94 1.89 -22.75
C LEU A 70 -15.20 1.76 -21.43
N VAL A 71 -15.91 1.41 -20.37
CA VAL A 71 -15.39 1.22 -19.02
C VAL A 71 -15.43 -0.26 -18.67
N ARG A 72 -14.38 -0.74 -18.03
CA ARG A 72 -14.36 -2.08 -17.44
C ARG A 72 -13.76 -2.01 -16.03
N PRO A 73 -14.50 -2.40 -14.98
CA PRO A 73 -13.97 -2.48 -13.63
C PRO A 73 -12.78 -3.43 -13.54
N ARG A 74 -11.80 -3.06 -12.73
CA ARG A 74 -10.64 -3.93 -12.45
C ARG A 74 -11.05 -4.98 -11.41
N GLU A 75 -11.46 -6.16 -11.86
CA GLU A 75 -11.86 -7.27 -10.96
C GLU A 75 -10.69 -7.80 -10.10
N ASP A 76 -9.46 -7.61 -10.55
CA ASP A 76 -8.24 -8.15 -9.90
C ASP A 76 -7.73 -7.27 -8.75
N GLY A 77 -8.35 -6.12 -8.47
CA GLY A 77 -7.87 -5.19 -7.45
C GLY A 77 -8.03 -5.72 -6.03
N GLN A 78 -9.26 -6.03 -5.64
CA GLN A 78 -9.61 -6.37 -4.26
C GLN A 78 -9.15 -7.77 -3.87
N GLN A 79 -9.30 -8.77 -4.75
CA GLN A 79 -8.82 -10.12 -4.47
C GLN A 79 -7.29 -10.18 -4.35
N ALA A 80 -6.56 -9.47 -5.22
CA ALA A 80 -5.10 -9.38 -5.09
C ALA A 80 -4.69 -8.62 -3.83
N ALA A 81 -5.43 -7.56 -3.46
CA ALA A 81 -5.19 -6.81 -2.24
C ALA A 81 -5.45 -7.66 -0.98
N LEU A 82 -6.50 -8.48 -0.97
CA LEU A 82 -6.76 -9.44 0.10
C LEU A 82 -5.61 -10.45 0.21
N GLN A 83 -5.16 -11.04 -0.90
CA GLN A 83 -4.02 -11.95 -0.89
C GLN A 83 -2.72 -11.29 -0.43
N ASN A 84 -2.48 -10.02 -0.82
CA ASN A 84 -1.37 -9.23 -0.31
C ASN A 84 -1.46 -9.04 1.20
N LEU A 85 -2.64 -8.65 1.71
CA LEU A 85 -2.91 -8.47 3.12
C LEU A 85 -2.64 -9.75 3.92
N GLY A 86 -3.12 -10.90 3.44
CA GLY A 86 -2.88 -12.19 4.08
C GLY A 86 -1.40 -12.57 4.11
N ARG A 87 -0.65 -12.27 3.05
CA ARG A 87 0.82 -12.45 3.05
C ARG A 87 1.49 -11.52 4.05
N ALA A 88 1.11 -10.26 4.10
CA ALA A 88 1.65 -9.27 5.02
C ALA A 88 1.36 -9.66 6.49
N ALA A 89 0.13 -10.08 6.80
CA ALA A 89 -0.25 -10.55 8.13
C ALA A 89 0.62 -11.73 8.59
N ARG A 90 0.76 -12.76 7.75
CA ARG A 90 1.63 -13.92 8.06
C ARG A 90 3.09 -13.51 8.20
N TYR A 91 3.55 -12.54 7.39
CA TYR A 91 4.91 -12.01 7.46
C TYR A 91 5.18 -11.33 8.81
N VAL A 92 4.27 -10.47 9.27
CA VAL A 92 4.32 -9.84 10.60
C VAL A 92 4.40 -10.90 11.70
N LEU A 93 3.47 -11.86 11.72
CA LEU A 93 3.44 -12.87 12.79
C LEU A 93 4.67 -13.77 12.81
N ARG A 94 5.31 -13.98 11.65
CA ARG A 94 6.51 -14.79 11.53
C ARG A 94 7.77 -14.08 12.02
N TYR A 95 7.90 -12.79 11.75
CA TYR A 95 9.18 -12.10 11.92
C TYR A 95 9.19 -11.11 13.08
N THR A 96 8.06 -10.52 13.43
CA THR A 96 8.02 -9.51 14.49
C THR A 96 8.01 -10.17 15.88
N PRO A 97 8.93 -9.91 16.81
CA PRO A 97 8.81 -10.39 18.18
C PRO A 97 7.55 -9.85 18.90
N PRO A 98 7.03 -10.51 19.96
CA PRO A 98 5.80 -10.09 20.64
C PRO A 98 5.84 -8.67 21.23
N ASP A 99 7.02 -8.24 21.67
CA ASP A 99 7.26 -6.94 22.29
C ASP A 99 7.55 -5.83 21.27
N VAL A 100 7.76 -6.17 20.00
CA VAL A 100 8.02 -5.21 18.92
C VAL A 100 6.71 -4.98 18.16
N TRP A 101 6.27 -3.73 18.01
CA TRP A 101 5.01 -3.40 17.33
C TRP A 101 3.83 -4.33 17.71
N PRO A 102 3.49 -4.50 19.01
CA PRO A 102 2.42 -5.40 19.45
C PRO A 102 1.08 -5.12 18.77
N GLU A 103 0.76 -3.86 18.50
CA GLU A 103 -0.43 -3.42 17.77
C GLU A 103 -0.46 -3.92 16.31
N LEU A 104 0.70 -4.01 15.66
CA LEU A 104 0.80 -4.53 14.29
C LEU A 104 0.59 -6.05 14.29
N ARG A 105 1.14 -6.75 15.30
CA ARG A 105 0.89 -8.19 15.50
C ARG A 105 -0.58 -8.47 15.79
N GLU A 106 -1.21 -7.67 16.65
CA GLU A 106 -2.63 -7.79 16.97
C GLU A 106 -3.50 -7.59 15.71
N GLN A 107 -3.22 -6.57 14.91
CA GLN A 107 -3.91 -6.35 13.63
C GLN A 107 -3.71 -7.51 12.66
N ALA A 108 -2.50 -8.07 12.57
CA ALA A 108 -2.23 -9.24 11.74
C ALA A 108 -3.00 -10.49 12.22
N GLN A 109 -3.12 -10.71 13.53
CA GLN A 109 -3.96 -11.78 14.09
C GLN A 109 -5.44 -11.56 13.76
N LYS A 110 -5.96 -10.34 13.95
CA LYS A 110 -7.34 -9.96 13.61
C LYS A 110 -7.68 -10.23 12.15
N VAL A 111 -6.79 -9.84 11.22
CA VAL A 111 -6.95 -10.09 9.79
C VAL A 111 -7.06 -11.59 9.49
N LEU A 112 -6.16 -12.41 10.04
CA LEU A 112 -6.18 -13.84 9.77
C LEU A 112 -7.35 -14.57 10.46
N ALA A 113 -7.77 -14.11 11.64
CA ALA A 113 -8.90 -14.69 12.38
C ALA A 113 -10.25 -14.43 11.69
N ARG A 114 -10.37 -13.33 10.93
CA ARG A 114 -11.58 -12.93 10.20
C ARG A 114 -11.42 -13.10 8.69
N TRP A 115 -10.60 -14.04 8.26
CA TRP A 115 -10.25 -14.22 6.85
C TRP A 115 -11.48 -14.50 5.97
N ASP A 116 -12.37 -15.39 6.40
CA ASP A 116 -13.57 -15.75 5.64
C ASP A 116 -14.52 -14.56 5.46
N GLU A 117 -14.67 -13.74 6.49
CA GLU A 117 -15.46 -12.50 6.43
C GLU A 117 -14.86 -11.48 5.46
N LEU A 118 -13.53 -11.36 5.42
CA LEU A 118 -12.84 -10.52 4.43
C LEU A 118 -13.02 -11.04 3.00
N GLU A 119 -13.06 -12.36 2.80
CA GLU A 119 -13.39 -12.93 1.50
C GLU A 119 -14.83 -12.61 1.09
N ASP A 120 -15.79 -12.68 2.02
CA ASP A 120 -17.19 -12.32 1.77
C ASP A 120 -17.32 -10.83 1.39
N VAL A 121 -16.60 -9.94 2.08
CA VAL A 121 -16.54 -8.50 1.74
C VAL A 121 -16.04 -8.31 0.31
N VAL A 122 -14.96 -8.98 -0.07
CA VAL A 122 -14.40 -8.85 -1.43
C VAL A 122 -15.31 -9.47 -2.49
N ARG A 123 -16.00 -10.57 -2.18
CA ARG A 123 -16.97 -11.21 -3.09
C ARG A 123 -18.26 -10.39 -3.25
N GLY A 124 -18.68 -9.67 -2.22
CA GLY A 124 -19.87 -8.81 -2.21
C GLY A 124 -19.64 -7.40 -2.74
N ASP A 125 -18.55 -7.16 -3.49
CA ASP A 125 -18.15 -5.84 -4.00
C ASP A 125 -17.94 -4.78 -2.88
N GLY A 126 -17.58 -5.19 -1.67
CA GLY A 126 -17.21 -4.27 -0.58
C GLY A 126 -15.81 -3.66 -0.77
N CYS A 127 -15.59 -2.46 -0.25
CA CYS A 127 -14.26 -1.86 -0.22
C CYS A 127 -13.46 -2.45 0.96
N LEU A 128 -12.44 -3.28 0.66
CA LEU A 128 -11.61 -3.92 1.67
C LEU A 128 -10.93 -2.91 2.61
N GLY A 129 -10.46 -1.79 2.07
CA GLY A 129 -9.80 -0.73 2.86
C GLY A 129 -10.74 -0.10 3.88
N ASP A 130 -11.93 0.30 3.42
CA ASP A 130 -12.97 0.91 4.28
C ASP A 130 -13.42 -0.09 5.35
N TYR A 131 -13.61 -1.36 4.99
CA TYR A 131 -13.98 -2.41 5.96
C TYR A 131 -12.89 -2.65 7.02
N LEU A 132 -11.63 -2.79 6.60
CA LEU A 132 -10.50 -2.90 7.53
C LEU A 132 -10.46 -1.71 8.47
N TRP A 133 -10.69 -0.51 7.94
CA TRP A 133 -10.62 0.70 8.72
C TRP A 133 -11.83 0.85 9.66
N ASP A 134 -13.03 1.01 9.11
CA ASP A 134 -14.22 1.39 9.86
C ASP A 134 -14.80 0.24 10.70
N VAL A 135 -14.63 -1.01 10.28
CA VAL A 135 -15.22 -2.18 10.95
C VAL A 135 -14.21 -2.93 11.79
N MET A 136 -13.00 -3.18 11.27
CA MET A 136 -12.00 -3.98 11.99
C MET A 136 -11.04 -3.15 12.85
N GLY A 137 -11.00 -1.83 12.68
CA GLY A 137 -10.03 -0.99 13.37
C GLY A 137 -8.56 -1.27 12.97
N VAL A 138 -8.34 -1.89 11.80
CA VAL A 138 -7.01 -2.16 11.26
C VAL A 138 -6.51 -0.89 10.57
N ARG A 139 -5.39 -0.35 11.04
CA ARG A 139 -4.87 0.97 10.65
C ARG A 139 -3.48 0.90 10.02
N LEU A 140 -2.64 -0.01 10.52
CA LEU A 140 -1.24 -0.14 10.13
C LEU A 140 -1.06 -1.17 9.01
N LEU A 141 -1.84 -2.25 9.04
CA LEU A 141 -1.74 -3.32 8.05
C LEU A 141 -2.64 -3.03 6.84
N ARG A 142 -2.04 -2.53 5.76
CA ARG A 142 -2.78 -2.06 4.58
C ARG A 142 -2.99 -3.16 3.52
N PRO A 143 -4.05 -3.08 2.69
CA PRO A 143 -4.24 -3.97 1.53
C PRO A 143 -3.14 -3.89 0.47
N ASP A 144 -2.43 -2.76 0.42
CA ASP A 144 -1.29 -2.53 -0.46
C ASP A 144 0.06 -2.66 0.25
N ALA A 145 0.08 -3.30 1.43
CA ALA A 145 1.29 -3.54 2.21
C ALA A 145 2.39 -4.18 1.37
N ARG A 146 3.60 -3.63 1.52
CA ARG A 146 4.84 -4.09 0.88
C ARG A 146 5.84 -4.43 1.94
N THR A 147 6.79 -5.29 1.58
CA THR A 147 7.91 -5.62 2.44
C THR A 147 9.21 -5.19 1.79
N THR A 148 10.18 -4.83 2.61
CA THR A 148 11.57 -4.59 2.20
C THR A 148 12.52 -5.12 3.26
N THR A 149 13.82 -4.97 3.01
CA THR A 149 14.91 -5.29 3.93
C THR A 149 15.95 -4.18 3.90
N LEU A 150 16.75 -4.06 4.96
CA LEU A 150 17.87 -3.11 4.99
C LEU A 150 18.81 -3.29 3.78
N ARG A 151 19.06 -4.54 3.40
CA ARG A 151 19.91 -4.88 2.25
C ARG A 151 19.32 -4.43 0.92
N THR A 152 18.01 -4.60 0.70
CA THR A 152 17.36 -4.14 -0.54
C THR A 152 17.33 -2.62 -0.66
N GLU A 153 17.32 -1.92 0.48
CA GLU A 153 17.49 -0.46 0.55
C GLU A 153 18.95 0.01 0.54
N GLY A 154 19.91 -0.91 0.36
CA GLY A 154 21.32 -0.58 0.13
C GLY A 154 22.17 -0.41 1.39
N ALA A 155 21.72 -0.87 2.56
CA ALA A 155 22.56 -0.90 3.75
C ALA A 155 23.75 -1.85 3.54
N ASP A 156 24.95 -1.40 3.89
CA ASP A 156 26.11 -2.28 3.91
C ASP A 156 26.07 -3.27 5.08
N ARG A 157 27.00 -4.23 5.06
CA ARG A 157 27.08 -5.28 6.08
C ARG A 157 27.30 -4.72 7.48
N GLY A 158 28.13 -3.69 7.63
CA GLY A 158 28.44 -3.09 8.93
C GLY A 158 27.22 -2.38 9.52
N THR A 159 26.47 -1.64 8.70
CA THR A 159 25.22 -0.99 9.09
C THR A 159 24.16 -2.02 9.48
N ILE A 160 24.00 -3.10 8.71
CA ILE A 160 23.08 -4.20 9.06
C ILE A 160 23.46 -4.83 10.40
N GLU A 161 24.75 -5.08 10.64
CA GLU A 161 25.25 -5.64 11.91
C GLU A 161 24.96 -4.71 13.10
N ARG A 162 25.18 -3.39 12.97
CA ARG A 162 24.86 -2.42 14.03
C ARG A 162 23.37 -2.36 14.33
N VAL A 163 22.51 -2.24 13.31
CA VAL A 163 21.05 -2.21 13.49
C VAL A 163 20.55 -3.50 14.14
N THR A 164 20.95 -4.66 13.62
CA THR A 164 20.49 -5.96 14.15
C THR A 164 20.95 -6.20 15.59
N GLN A 165 22.17 -5.79 15.95
CA GLN A 165 22.66 -5.90 17.33
C GLN A 165 21.91 -4.97 18.29
N ALA A 166 21.69 -3.70 17.91
CA ALA A 166 20.93 -2.77 18.73
C ALA A 166 19.48 -3.22 18.91
N PHE A 167 18.84 -3.63 17.81
CA PHE A 167 17.49 -4.18 17.81
C PHE A 167 17.36 -5.42 18.71
N ALA A 168 18.31 -6.36 18.63
CA ALA A 168 18.30 -7.58 19.45
C ALA A 168 18.38 -7.27 20.95
N ARG A 169 19.06 -6.19 21.33
CA ARG A 169 19.18 -5.72 22.72
C ARG A 169 18.04 -4.80 23.15
N ARG A 170 17.12 -4.46 22.23
CA ARG A 170 16.11 -3.40 22.43
C ARG A 170 16.74 -2.06 22.83
N ALA A 171 17.95 -1.80 22.36
CA ALA A 171 18.64 -0.55 22.62
C ALA A 171 18.10 0.56 21.69
N GLU A 172 18.24 1.80 22.12
CA GLU A 172 18.02 2.94 21.23
C GLU A 172 19.11 2.96 20.14
N PHE A 173 18.74 3.24 18.90
CA PHE A 173 19.68 3.40 17.79
C PHE A 173 19.15 4.32 16.71
N GLU A 174 20.08 4.90 15.96
CA GLU A 174 19.84 5.61 14.71
C GLU A 174 21.00 5.32 13.74
N GLU A 175 20.69 4.79 12.56
CA GLU A 175 21.68 4.43 11.55
C GLU A 175 21.24 4.99 10.19
N ARG A 176 22.14 5.73 9.56
CA ARG A 176 21.89 6.38 8.27
C ARG A 176 22.81 5.83 7.19
N TRP A 177 22.27 5.64 5.99
CA TRP A 177 23.07 5.28 4.82
C TRP A 177 22.45 5.82 3.55
N ARG A 178 23.27 5.86 2.50
CA ARG A 178 22.86 6.31 1.16
C ARG A 178 22.80 5.13 0.22
N GLY A 179 21.58 4.75 -0.16
CA GLY A 179 21.33 3.76 -1.20
C GLY A 179 20.72 4.40 -2.45
N ARG A 180 19.65 3.78 -2.95
CA ARG A 180 18.76 4.39 -3.94
C ARG A 180 18.05 5.63 -3.37
N TYR A 181 17.80 5.61 -2.07
CA TYR A 181 17.19 6.64 -1.25
C TYR A 181 18.16 7.07 -0.15
N ASP A 182 17.85 8.18 0.51
CA ASP A 182 18.45 8.49 1.81
C ASP A 182 17.66 7.72 2.87
N CYS A 183 18.34 6.80 3.53
CA CYS A 183 17.72 5.84 4.43
C CYS A 183 18.15 6.11 5.88
N THR A 184 17.17 6.04 6.78
CA THR A 184 17.39 6.06 8.23
C THR A 184 16.67 4.87 8.84
N ALA A 185 17.37 4.05 9.60
CA ALA A 185 16.75 3.09 10.50
C ALA A 185 16.94 3.58 11.93
N GLU A 186 15.87 3.57 12.71
CA GLU A 186 15.93 3.97 14.11
C GLU A 186 14.97 3.11 14.94
N GLY A 187 15.24 3.04 16.24
CA GLY A 187 14.39 2.32 17.16
C GLY A 187 14.68 2.68 18.60
N TRP A 188 13.66 2.57 19.45
CA TRP A 188 13.70 2.91 20.87
C TRP A 188 12.70 2.07 21.67
N PRO A 189 12.96 1.86 22.97
CA PRO A 189 11.95 1.37 23.90
C PRO A 189 10.87 2.43 24.09
N ALA A 190 9.61 2.05 23.89
CA ALA A 190 8.45 2.89 24.13
C ALA A 190 8.05 2.86 25.62
N ARG A 191 7.30 3.89 26.04
CA ARG A 191 6.87 4.06 27.45
C ARG A 191 5.96 2.95 27.96
N ASP A 192 5.26 2.27 27.05
CA ASP A 192 4.37 1.13 27.34
C ASP A 192 5.12 -0.20 27.50
N GLY A 193 6.47 -0.17 27.49
CA GLY A 193 7.31 -1.35 27.62
C GLY A 193 7.49 -2.13 26.32
N SER A 194 6.89 -1.67 25.22
CA SER A 194 7.10 -2.25 23.90
C SER A 194 8.30 -1.59 23.20
N TYR A 195 8.72 -2.15 22.07
CA TYR A 195 9.80 -1.60 21.25
C TYR A 195 9.26 -1.12 19.91
N ARG A 196 9.68 0.07 19.50
CA ARG A 196 9.33 0.65 18.20
C ARG A 196 10.62 0.84 17.41
N ALA A 197 10.56 0.43 16.15
CA ALA A 197 11.65 0.64 15.23
C ALA A 197 11.09 0.82 13.84
N TRP A 198 11.61 1.79 13.11
CA TRP A 198 11.19 2.05 11.74
C TRP A 198 12.41 2.21 10.82
N LEU A 199 12.12 2.10 9.54
CA LEU A 199 12.98 2.42 8.44
C LEU A 199 12.27 3.52 7.65
N ALA A 200 12.94 4.64 7.45
CA ALA A 200 12.49 5.72 6.58
C ALA A 200 13.34 5.70 5.30
N THR A 201 12.71 5.78 4.14
CA THR A 201 13.38 5.89 2.84
C THR A 201 12.94 7.15 2.14
N HIS A 202 13.75 8.20 2.15
CA HIS A 202 13.42 9.50 1.54
C HIS A 202 14.05 9.65 0.15
N TYR A 203 13.32 10.29 -0.77
CA TYR A 203 13.91 10.75 -2.02
C TYR A 203 14.96 11.81 -1.69
N ARG A 204 16.12 11.72 -2.35
CA ARG A 204 17.24 12.63 -2.10
C ARG A 204 16.79 14.09 -2.15
N ASP A 205 17.11 14.83 -1.10
CA ASP A 205 16.81 16.26 -0.95
C ASP A 205 15.30 16.61 -1.00
N LEU A 206 14.42 15.63 -0.79
CA LEU A 206 12.98 15.81 -0.74
C LEU A 206 12.44 15.20 0.56
N LEU A 207 11.59 15.93 1.28
CA LEU A 207 10.84 15.43 2.45
C LEU A 207 9.72 14.43 2.06
N ASN A 208 9.86 13.78 0.91
CA ASN A 208 8.94 12.77 0.41
C ASN A 208 9.64 11.43 0.53
N GLY A 209 8.98 10.42 1.08
CA GLY A 209 9.58 9.12 1.32
C GLY A 209 8.56 8.04 1.53
N HIS A 210 9.00 6.98 2.20
CA HIS A 210 8.16 5.90 2.68
C HIS A 210 8.60 5.53 4.08
N GLU A 211 7.62 5.33 4.96
CA GLU A 211 7.84 4.83 6.31
C GLU A 211 7.50 3.34 6.41
N TRP A 212 8.40 2.61 7.06
CA TRP A 212 8.34 1.16 7.18
C TRP A 212 8.54 0.75 8.64
N ALA A 213 7.67 -0.09 9.19
CA ALA A 213 7.89 -0.72 10.49
C ALA A 213 8.99 -1.78 10.38
N LEU A 214 10.08 -1.62 11.12
CA LEU A 214 11.16 -2.60 11.20
C LEU A 214 10.73 -3.73 12.14
N LEU A 215 10.69 -4.96 11.63
CA LEU A 215 10.06 -6.10 12.31
C LEU A 215 11.03 -6.88 13.19
N ASP A 216 12.27 -7.07 12.73
CA ASP A 216 13.25 -7.96 13.37
C ASP A 216 14.69 -7.42 13.30
N GLY A 217 14.84 -6.11 13.09
CA GLY A 217 16.14 -5.46 12.88
C GLY A 217 16.68 -5.62 11.46
N TYR A 218 15.97 -6.30 10.56
CA TYR A 218 16.42 -6.49 9.18
C TYR A 218 15.31 -6.36 8.13
N ARG A 219 14.13 -6.92 8.40
CA ARG A 219 12.93 -6.90 7.56
C ARG A 219 12.04 -5.74 7.96
N ALA A 220 11.42 -5.10 6.98
CA ALA A 220 10.47 -4.03 7.23
C ALA A 220 9.15 -4.22 6.45
N LEU A 221 8.07 -3.69 7.01
CA LEU A 221 6.74 -3.65 6.42
C LEU A 221 6.33 -2.19 6.18
N TYR A 222 5.79 -1.87 5.02
CA TYR A 222 5.25 -0.53 4.73
C TYR A 222 4.06 -0.20 5.63
N VAL A 223 4.09 0.96 6.30
CA VAL A 223 3.05 1.38 7.27
C VAL A 223 2.59 2.83 7.12
N GLU A 224 3.12 3.59 6.16
CA GLU A 224 2.84 5.03 5.97
C GLU A 224 1.33 5.36 5.99
N THR A 225 0.99 6.37 6.79
CA THR A 225 -0.36 6.89 7.04
C THR A 225 -0.47 8.32 6.51
N ASP A 226 -0.38 8.50 5.19
CA ASP A 226 -0.80 9.75 4.56
C ASP A 226 -2.32 9.90 4.59
#